data_AF-N1WJP3-F1
#
_entry.id   AF-N1WJP3-F1
#
_cell.length_a   1.000
_cell.length_b   1.000
_cell.length_c   1.000
_cell.angle_alpha   90.00
_cell.angle_beta   90.00
_cell.angle_gamma   90.00
#
_symmetry.space_group_name_H-M   'P 1'
#
loop_
_entity.id
_entity.type
_entity.pdbx_description
1 polymer ?
#
loop_
_entity_poly.entity_id
_entity_poly.type
_entity_poly.pdbx_seq_one_letter_code
_entity_poly.pdbx_strand_id
1 'polypeptide(L)'
;MKENQQTLRDKIGFVICVLIFAWNVSILSQTVPNESKDLKEKQKVESDRELIETGKLESTRKKTYLALKGIRISLLNFGKKQELDKLAGDYGKAETLYLKAEYGNATAAFESIFKTIVPLEETIRKDYENRTIQLGQELAPLIVSIRLDEKNKNRSILPVLEKYYVRSGETSKVASKELEKGERTSALYYQRQSLLSLYQIKILLGKNEDSKLSLSDKISKNRILDTDYLKPEELIYWDDAEGRLNAEEERKKDRTKTVKSYELKLGIFSGKSEKESETKSQDSAQNPPKSNTIKP
;
A
#
# COMPACT_ATOMS: atom_id res chain seq x y z
N MET A 1 -39.04 -5.86 -36.79
CA MET A 1 -39.44 -6.76 -35.68
C MET A 1 -38.46 -6.59 -34.52
N LYS A 2 -38.68 -5.63 -33.61
CA LYS A 2 -37.86 -5.43 -32.40
C LYS A 2 -38.59 -4.67 -31.26
N GLU A 3 -39.92 -4.74 -31.20
CA GLU A 3 -40.72 -4.09 -30.13
C GLU A 3 -41.36 -5.05 -29.12
N ASN A 4 -41.31 -6.37 -29.36
CA ASN A 4 -42.06 -7.33 -28.53
C ASN A 4 -41.26 -7.97 -27.38
N GLN A 5 -39.99 -7.62 -27.17
CA GLN A 5 -39.19 -8.15 -26.05
C GLN A 5 -39.13 -7.23 -24.82
N GLN A 6 -39.40 -5.93 -24.98
CA GLN A 6 -39.36 -4.98 -23.86
C GLN A 6 -40.56 -5.18 -22.93
N THR A 7 -41.75 -5.40 -23.49
CA THR A 7 -43.02 -5.54 -22.76
C THR A 7 -43.16 -6.87 -21.98
N LEU A 8 -42.40 -7.91 -22.34
CA LEU A 8 -42.38 -9.17 -21.60
C LEU A 8 -41.54 -9.08 -20.33
N ARG A 9 -40.43 -8.32 -20.37
CA ARG A 9 -39.50 -8.15 -19.24
C ARG A 9 -40.11 -7.31 -18.12
N ASP A 10 -40.88 -6.28 -18.48
CA ASP A 10 -41.54 -5.41 -17.50
C ASP A 10 -42.73 -6.12 -16.81
N LYS A 11 -43.43 -7.02 -17.50
CA LYS A 11 -44.49 -7.85 -16.89
C LYS A 11 -43.94 -8.89 -15.90
N ILE A 12 -42.77 -9.47 -16.19
CA ILE A 12 -42.13 -10.44 -15.28
C ILE A 12 -41.58 -9.74 -14.03
N GLY A 13 -41.03 -8.52 -14.17
CA GLY A 13 -40.57 -7.72 -13.03
C GLY A 13 -41.72 -7.30 -12.09
N PHE A 14 -42.89 -6.96 -12.63
CA PHE A 14 -44.04 -6.56 -11.82
C PHE A 14 -44.67 -7.73 -11.05
N VAL A 15 -44.73 -8.92 -11.66
CA VAL A 15 -45.27 -10.12 -10.99
C VAL A 15 -44.36 -10.60 -9.84
N ILE A 16 -43.03 -10.45 -9.97
CA ILE A 16 -42.08 -10.77 -8.88
C ILE A 16 -42.21 -9.79 -7.71
N CYS A 17 -42.43 -8.50 -7.98
CA CYS A 17 -42.65 -7.52 -6.91
C CYS A 17 -43.97 -7.75 -6.15
N VAL A 18 -45.05 -8.13 -6.84
CA VAL A 18 -46.34 -8.43 -6.17
C VAL A 18 -46.28 -9.72 -5.35
N LEU A 19 -45.53 -10.74 -5.80
CA LEU A 19 -45.34 -11.97 -5.03
C LEU A 19 -44.49 -11.77 -3.77
N ILE A 20 -43.50 -10.86 -3.79
CA ILE A 20 -42.68 -10.52 -2.61
C ILE A 20 -43.48 -9.68 -1.60
N PHE A 21 -44.40 -8.82 -2.06
CA PHE A 21 -45.29 -8.09 -1.16
C PHE A 21 -46.40 -8.98 -0.58
N ALA A 22 -46.97 -9.91 -1.34
CA ALA A 22 -47.99 -10.83 -0.84
C ALA A 22 -47.45 -11.83 0.20
N TRP A 23 -46.17 -12.21 0.13
CA TRP A 23 -45.56 -13.11 1.13
C TRP A 23 -45.34 -12.42 2.49
N ASN A 24 -45.19 -11.09 2.53
CA ASN A 24 -45.00 -10.35 3.78
C ASN A 24 -46.31 -9.95 4.50
N VAL A 25 -47.48 -10.23 3.91
CA VAL A 25 -48.79 -9.87 4.52
C VAL A 25 -49.50 -11.10 5.14
N SER A 26 -48.98 -12.33 4.97
CA SER A 26 -49.61 -13.55 5.51
C SER A 26 -48.96 -14.15 6.77
N ILE A 27 -48.20 -13.38 7.54
CA ILE A 27 -47.82 -13.77 8.92
C ILE A 27 -48.43 -12.78 9.91
N LEU A 28 -49.75 -12.65 9.85
CA LEU A 28 -50.53 -12.06 10.93
C LEU A 28 -51.75 -12.94 11.19
N SER A 29 -51.54 -14.05 11.88
CA SER A 29 -52.51 -14.59 12.84
C SER A 29 -51.92 -15.72 13.68
N GLN A 30 -52.07 -15.51 14.99
CA GLN A 30 -52.13 -16.49 16.07
C GLN A 30 -50.83 -17.22 16.47
N THR A 31 -50.11 -16.62 17.42
CA THR A 31 -49.53 -17.38 18.54
C THR A 31 -49.60 -16.56 19.84
N VAL A 32 -50.26 -17.17 20.82
CA VAL A 32 -50.31 -16.96 22.29
C VAL A 32 -49.27 -15.98 22.88
N PRO A 33 -49.61 -15.13 23.89
CA PRO A 33 -48.67 -14.18 24.46
C PRO A 33 -47.52 -14.93 25.13
N ASN A 34 -46.30 -14.73 24.60
CA ASN A 34 -45.08 -15.20 25.21
C ASN A 34 -44.37 -13.97 25.80
N GLU A 35 -44.83 -13.52 26.97
CA GLU A 35 -44.37 -12.29 27.67
C GLU A 35 -42.84 -12.23 27.87
N SER A 36 -42.15 -13.36 27.83
CA SER A 36 -40.69 -13.44 27.95
C SER A 36 -39.90 -12.97 26.72
N LYS A 37 -40.49 -13.01 25.51
CA LYS A 37 -39.85 -12.52 24.27
C LYS A 37 -39.99 -11.01 24.13
N ASP A 38 -41.15 -10.46 24.49
CA ASP A 38 -41.45 -9.03 24.35
C ASP A 38 -40.57 -8.16 25.27
N LEU A 39 -40.25 -8.65 26.48
CA LEU A 39 -39.32 -7.97 27.40
C LEU A 39 -37.87 -7.96 26.87
N LYS A 40 -37.38 -9.07 26.31
CA LYS A 40 -36.03 -9.16 25.72
C LYS A 40 -35.90 -8.29 24.47
N GLU A 41 -36.96 -8.21 23.67
CA GLU A 41 -36.98 -7.40 22.47
C GLU A 41 -37.04 -5.90 22.80
N LYS A 42 -37.86 -5.49 23.78
CA LYS A 42 -37.87 -4.11 24.30
C LYS A 42 -36.54 -3.70 24.91
N GLN A 43 -35.93 -4.57 25.74
CA GLN A 43 -34.62 -4.32 26.33
C GLN A 43 -33.51 -4.23 25.27
N LYS A 44 -33.58 -5.04 24.21
CA LYS A 44 -32.66 -4.98 23.07
C LYS A 44 -32.81 -3.67 22.29
N VAL A 45 -34.05 -3.23 22.01
CA VAL A 45 -34.33 -1.97 21.30
C VAL A 45 -33.85 -0.75 22.10
N GLU A 46 -33.99 -0.78 23.42
CA GLU A 46 -33.50 0.30 24.31
C GLU A 46 -31.97 0.36 24.35
N SER A 47 -31.30 -0.80 24.44
CA SER A 47 -29.84 -0.89 24.38
C SER A 47 -29.26 -0.49 23.02
N ASP A 48 -29.91 -0.90 21.92
CA ASP A 48 -29.49 -0.54 20.56
C ASP A 48 -29.66 0.98 20.31
N ARG A 49 -30.68 1.59 20.89
CA ARG A 49 -30.89 3.05 20.86
C ARG A 49 -29.82 3.80 21.64
N GLU A 50 -29.45 3.33 22.83
CA GLU A 50 -28.37 3.91 23.63
C GLU A 50 -27.02 3.88 22.88
N LEU A 51 -26.70 2.79 22.17
CA LEU A 51 -25.47 2.67 21.37
C LEU A 51 -25.38 3.69 20.22
N ILE A 52 -26.52 4.07 19.66
CA ILE A 52 -26.64 5.10 18.61
C ILE A 52 -26.54 6.49 19.24
N GLU A 53 -27.32 6.76 20.29
CA GLU A 53 -27.38 8.08 20.95
C GLU A 53 -26.02 8.46 21.58
N THR A 54 -25.29 7.49 22.13
CA THR A 54 -23.93 7.69 22.66
C THR A 54 -22.85 7.77 21.58
N GLY A 55 -23.16 7.43 20.33
CA GLY A 55 -22.19 7.35 19.23
C GLY A 55 -21.16 6.22 19.37
N LYS A 56 -21.29 5.35 20.37
CA LYS A 56 -20.33 4.28 20.67
C LYS A 56 -20.17 3.32 19.49
N LEU A 57 -21.27 2.94 18.85
CA LEU A 57 -21.26 2.03 17.70
C LEU A 57 -20.43 2.59 16.55
N GLU A 58 -20.73 3.83 16.12
CA GLU A 58 -20.04 4.45 14.99
C GLU A 58 -18.56 4.73 15.30
N SER A 59 -18.26 5.14 16.53
CA SER A 59 -16.89 5.32 17.01
C SER A 59 -16.09 4.01 16.95
N THR A 60 -16.66 2.92 17.48
CA THR A 60 -16.01 1.59 17.49
C THR A 60 -15.80 1.06 16.07
N ARG A 61 -16.82 1.19 15.21
CA ARG A 61 -16.76 0.82 13.79
C ARG A 61 -15.63 1.56 13.08
N LYS A 62 -15.62 2.90 13.18
CA LYS A 62 -14.59 3.75 12.56
C LYS A 62 -13.19 3.43 13.08
N LYS A 63 -13.03 3.25 14.39
CA LYS A 63 -11.75 2.90 15.01
C LYS A 63 -11.23 1.55 14.48
N THR A 64 -12.11 0.56 14.39
CA THR A 64 -11.77 -0.77 13.87
C THR A 64 -11.36 -0.70 12.40
N TYR A 65 -12.09 0.06 11.58
CA TYR A 65 -11.75 0.27 10.18
C TYR A 65 -10.38 0.93 10.00
N LEU A 66 -10.10 2.01 10.74
CA LEU A 66 -8.83 2.73 10.66
C LEU A 66 -7.66 1.85 11.09
N ALA A 67 -7.81 1.08 12.16
CA ALA A 67 -6.78 0.15 12.63
C ALA A 67 -6.51 -0.95 11.61
N LEU A 68 -7.57 -1.57 11.04
CA LEU A 68 -7.44 -2.59 9.99
C LEU A 68 -6.75 -2.02 8.74
N LYS A 69 -7.16 -0.83 8.30
CA LYS A 69 -6.52 -0.12 7.19
C LYS A 69 -5.05 0.18 7.49
N GLY A 70 -4.74 0.54 8.74
CA GLY A 70 -3.40 0.88 9.21
C GLY A 70 -2.42 -0.30 9.12
N ILE A 71 -2.87 -1.52 9.41
CA ILE A 71 -2.00 -2.72 9.37
C ILE A 71 -2.04 -3.49 8.04
N ARG A 72 -3.02 -3.21 7.17
CA ARG A 72 -3.27 -3.97 5.93
C ARG A 72 -2.01 -4.20 5.08
N ILE A 73 -1.28 -3.13 4.77
CA ILE A 73 -0.10 -3.22 3.88
C ILE A 73 1.01 -4.03 4.54
N SER A 74 1.24 -3.83 5.84
CA SER A 74 2.27 -4.56 6.57
C SER A 74 1.95 -6.03 6.69
N LEU A 75 0.70 -6.40 6.96
CA LEU A 75 0.32 -7.80 6.95
C LEU A 75 0.56 -8.46 5.58
N LEU A 76 0.30 -7.75 4.48
CA LEU A 76 0.58 -8.28 3.14
C LEU A 76 2.08 -8.41 2.87
N ASN A 77 2.86 -7.38 3.19
CA ASN A 77 4.29 -7.37 2.96
C ASN A 77 5.00 -8.44 3.78
N PHE A 78 4.62 -8.64 5.05
CA PHE A 78 5.23 -9.62 5.95
C PHE A 78 4.56 -11.01 5.90
N GLY A 79 3.89 -11.35 4.80
CA GLY A 79 3.39 -12.70 4.55
C GLY A 79 2.20 -13.15 5.42
N LYS A 80 1.54 -12.21 6.11
CA LYS A 80 0.38 -12.44 6.99
C LYS A 80 -0.96 -12.31 6.27
N LYS A 81 -1.01 -12.68 4.99
CA LYS A 81 -2.23 -12.58 4.16
C LYS A 81 -3.43 -13.32 4.77
N GLN A 82 -3.22 -14.51 5.31
CA GLN A 82 -4.30 -15.30 5.93
C GLN A 82 -4.92 -14.60 7.15
N GLU A 83 -4.09 -13.95 7.97
CA GLU A 83 -4.56 -13.17 9.12
C GLU A 83 -5.38 -11.94 8.65
N LEU A 84 -4.91 -11.26 7.60
CA LEU A 84 -5.63 -10.14 6.98
C LEU A 84 -6.97 -10.59 6.38
N ASP A 85 -6.99 -11.69 5.62
CA ASP A 85 -8.22 -12.21 4.98
C ASP A 85 -9.27 -12.59 6.04
N LYS A 86 -8.82 -13.17 7.16
CA LYS A 86 -9.70 -13.44 8.31
C LYS A 86 -10.26 -12.16 8.91
N LEU A 87 -9.41 -11.17 9.23
CA LEU A 87 -9.85 -9.90 9.80
C LEU A 87 -10.82 -9.14 8.87
N ALA A 88 -10.54 -9.13 7.57
CA ALA A 88 -11.40 -8.52 6.57
C ALA A 88 -12.75 -9.25 6.47
N GLY A 89 -12.75 -10.59 6.51
CA GLY A 89 -13.96 -11.39 6.52
C GLY A 89 -14.81 -11.16 7.77
N ASP A 90 -14.17 -11.12 8.95
CA ASP A 90 -14.86 -10.85 10.22
C ASP A 90 -15.40 -9.41 10.27
N TYR A 91 -14.66 -8.44 9.75
CA TYR A 91 -15.13 -7.06 9.58
C TYR A 91 -16.34 -6.99 8.63
N GLY A 92 -16.32 -7.72 7.51
CA GLY A 92 -17.46 -7.80 6.58
C GLY A 92 -18.72 -8.40 7.22
N LYS A 93 -18.56 -9.41 8.10
CA LYS A 93 -19.69 -9.95 8.89
C LYS A 93 -20.23 -8.92 9.88
N ALA A 94 -19.35 -8.18 10.55
CA ALA A 94 -19.74 -7.11 11.49
C ALA A 94 -20.50 -5.98 10.77
N GLU A 95 -20.04 -5.55 9.58
CA GLU A 95 -20.77 -4.60 8.73
C GLU A 95 -22.14 -5.16 8.30
N THR A 96 -22.24 -6.46 8.00
CA THR A 96 -23.53 -7.07 7.66
C THR A 96 -24.52 -7.00 8.84
N LEU A 97 -24.05 -7.24 10.08
CA LEU A 97 -24.87 -7.09 11.29
C LEU A 97 -25.31 -5.63 11.49
N TYR A 98 -24.39 -4.68 11.27
CA TYR A 98 -24.69 -3.24 11.32
C TYR A 98 -25.79 -2.87 10.32
N LEU A 99 -25.68 -3.31 9.06
CA LEU A 99 -26.67 -3.03 8.01
C LEU A 99 -28.03 -3.68 8.27
N LYS A 100 -28.07 -4.80 9.01
CA LYS A 100 -29.30 -5.46 9.47
C LYS A 100 -29.91 -4.83 10.72
N ALA A 101 -29.36 -3.72 11.21
CA ALA A 101 -29.74 -3.09 12.46
C ALA A 101 -29.59 -3.98 13.71
N GLU A 102 -28.68 -4.96 13.66
CA GLU A 102 -28.30 -5.76 14.84
C GLU A 102 -27.16 -5.07 15.60
N TYR A 103 -27.42 -3.88 16.14
CA TYR A 103 -26.38 -2.95 16.59
C TYR A 103 -25.56 -3.44 17.79
N GLY A 104 -26.18 -4.09 18.78
CA GLY A 104 -25.46 -4.72 19.90
C GLY A 104 -24.49 -5.81 19.42
N ASN A 105 -24.95 -6.67 18.50
CA ASN A 105 -24.12 -7.73 17.90
C ASN A 105 -22.99 -7.14 17.05
N ALA A 106 -23.28 -6.11 16.24
CA ALA A 106 -22.30 -5.43 15.42
C ALA A 106 -21.22 -4.74 16.29
N THR A 107 -21.62 -4.04 17.35
CA THR A 107 -20.69 -3.38 18.29
C THR A 107 -19.74 -4.41 18.92
N ALA A 108 -20.28 -5.51 19.46
CA ALA A 108 -19.46 -6.57 20.05
C ALA A 108 -18.50 -7.21 19.03
N ALA A 109 -18.94 -7.40 17.79
CA ALA A 109 -18.11 -7.92 16.71
C ALA A 109 -16.96 -6.96 16.36
N PHE A 110 -17.24 -5.66 16.19
CA PHE A 110 -16.20 -4.65 15.95
C PHE A 110 -15.19 -4.56 17.12
N GLU A 111 -15.66 -4.55 18.37
CA GLU A 111 -14.78 -4.56 19.54
C GLU A 111 -13.87 -5.80 19.57
N SER A 112 -14.40 -6.98 19.23
CA SER A 112 -13.63 -8.23 19.15
C SER A 112 -12.55 -8.19 18.07
N ILE A 113 -12.88 -7.68 16.89
CA ILE A 113 -11.93 -7.48 15.80
C ILE A 113 -10.85 -6.49 16.23
N PHE A 114 -11.23 -5.36 16.84
CA PHE A 114 -10.28 -4.37 17.32
C PHE A 114 -9.32 -4.94 18.38
N LYS A 115 -9.82 -5.75 19.32
CA LYS A 115 -8.98 -6.47 20.30
C LYS A 115 -7.96 -7.40 19.64
N THR A 116 -8.31 -7.98 18.48
CA THR A 116 -7.40 -8.84 17.70
C THR A 116 -6.36 -8.01 16.93
N ILE A 117 -6.72 -6.81 16.47
CA ILE A 117 -5.81 -5.91 15.73
C ILE A 117 -4.73 -5.31 16.64
N VAL A 118 -5.09 -4.94 17.88
CA VAL A 118 -4.18 -4.30 18.85
C VAL A 118 -2.82 -5.00 19.01
N PRO A 119 -2.72 -6.32 19.25
CA PRO A 119 -1.43 -7.00 19.35
C PRO A 119 -0.65 -7.04 18.03
N LEU A 120 -1.32 -7.02 16.88
CA LEU A 120 -0.67 -6.95 15.56
C LEU A 120 -0.04 -5.58 15.34
N GLU A 121 -0.77 -4.49 15.64
CA GLU A 121 -0.23 -3.13 15.60
C GLU A 121 1.03 -3.00 16.46
N GLU A 122 0.98 -3.53 17.68
CA GLU A 122 2.10 -3.47 18.61
C GLU A 122 3.31 -4.27 18.13
N THR A 123 3.09 -5.46 17.56
CA THR A 123 4.16 -6.30 17.00
C THR A 123 4.85 -5.59 15.83
N ILE A 124 4.06 -5.06 14.89
CA ILE A 124 4.58 -4.33 13.73
C ILE A 124 5.32 -3.04 14.18
N ARG A 125 4.74 -2.29 15.12
CA ARG A 125 5.34 -1.06 15.65
C ARG A 125 6.70 -1.34 16.29
N LYS A 126 6.81 -2.37 17.12
CA LYS A 126 8.08 -2.78 17.75
C LYS A 126 9.13 -3.21 16.74
N ASP A 127 8.73 -3.89 15.67
CA ASP A 127 9.64 -4.26 14.60
C ASP A 127 10.23 -3.01 13.91
N TYR A 128 9.41 -2.02 13.60
CA TYR A 128 9.90 -0.74 13.09
C TYR A 128 10.73 0.05 14.09
N GLU A 129 10.39 0.00 15.38
CA GLU A 129 11.20 0.61 16.44
C GLU A 129 12.60 0.01 16.48
N ASN A 130 12.70 -1.32 16.49
CA ASN A 130 13.97 -2.02 16.46
C ASN A 130 14.78 -1.67 15.20
N ARG A 131 14.12 -1.62 14.03
CA ARG A 131 14.79 -1.25 12.78
C ARG A 131 15.27 0.20 12.78
N THR A 132 14.46 1.13 13.30
CA THR A 132 14.84 2.54 13.46
C THR A 132 16.07 2.67 14.38
N ILE A 133 16.11 1.94 15.50
CA ILE A 133 17.25 1.96 16.42
C ILE A 133 18.52 1.44 15.73
N GLN A 134 18.44 0.27 15.09
CA GLN A 134 19.58 -0.32 14.37
C GLN A 134 20.11 0.61 13.29
N LEU A 135 19.20 1.17 12.47
CA LEU A 135 19.58 2.06 11.38
C LEU A 135 20.10 3.40 11.90
N GLY A 136 19.57 3.91 13.01
CA GLY A 136 20.08 5.09 13.69
C GLY A 136 21.52 4.89 14.20
N GLN A 137 21.81 3.73 14.79
CA GLN A 137 23.15 3.34 15.23
C GLN A 137 24.14 3.19 14.07
N GLU A 138 23.67 2.70 12.91
CA GLU A 138 24.47 2.62 11.68
C GLU A 138 24.80 4.02 11.12
N LEU A 139 23.81 4.92 11.08
CA LEU A 139 23.92 6.22 10.41
C LEU A 139 24.55 7.32 11.25
N ALA A 140 24.36 7.31 12.57
CA ALA A 140 24.90 8.32 13.48
C ALA A 140 26.42 8.53 13.32
N PRO A 141 27.29 7.49 13.37
CA PRO A 141 28.73 7.68 13.21
C PRO A 141 29.09 8.21 11.83
N LEU A 142 28.35 7.84 10.78
CA LEU A 142 28.56 8.36 9.43
C LEU A 142 28.29 9.86 9.37
N ILE A 143 27.15 10.32 9.90
CA ILE A 143 26.79 11.75 9.93
C ILE A 143 27.83 12.55 10.73
N VAL A 144 28.26 12.03 11.88
CA VAL A 144 29.31 12.68 12.70
C VAL A 144 30.63 12.76 11.93
N SER A 145 31.04 11.69 11.24
CA SER A 145 32.28 11.69 10.44
C SER A 145 32.26 12.75 9.33
N ILE A 146 31.12 12.90 8.63
CA ILE A 146 30.93 13.94 7.59
C ILE A 146 30.94 15.34 8.22
N ARG A 147 30.46 15.48 9.46
CA ARG A 147 30.50 16.74 10.20
C ARG A 147 31.93 17.14 10.60
N LEU A 148 32.77 16.18 10.96
CA LEU A 148 34.13 16.45 11.44
C LEU A 148 35.15 16.63 10.30
N ASP A 149 34.93 15.99 9.15
CA ASP A 149 35.80 16.09 7.98
C ASP A 149 35.29 17.16 7.00
N GLU A 150 35.95 18.32 6.96
CA GLU A 150 35.62 19.41 6.04
C GLU A 150 35.81 19.05 4.56
N LYS A 151 36.68 18.07 4.26
CA LYS A 151 36.96 17.62 2.89
C LYS A 151 36.06 16.47 2.46
N ASN A 152 35.12 16.05 3.31
CA ASN A 152 34.25 14.92 3.01
C ASN A 152 33.37 15.20 1.79
N LYS A 153 33.31 14.24 0.85
CA LYS A 153 32.48 14.34 -0.37
C LYS A 153 30.98 14.54 -0.09
N ASN A 154 30.50 14.14 1.08
CA ASN A 154 29.10 14.26 1.51
C ASN A 154 28.83 15.55 2.28
N ARG A 155 29.81 16.45 2.42
CA ARG A 155 29.65 17.71 3.17
C ARG A 155 28.53 18.60 2.62
N SER A 156 28.36 18.64 1.30
CA SER A 156 27.32 19.42 0.62
C SER A 156 25.90 18.95 0.96
N ILE A 157 25.71 17.66 1.26
CA ILE A 157 24.41 17.08 1.59
C ILE A 157 24.18 16.97 3.11
N LEU A 158 25.18 17.28 3.94
CA LEU A 158 25.11 17.17 5.40
C LEU A 158 23.89 17.87 6.02
N PRO A 159 23.50 19.11 5.64
CA PRO A 159 22.32 19.76 6.20
C PRO A 159 21.02 18.95 5.96
N VAL A 160 20.93 18.27 4.83
CA VAL A 160 19.78 17.43 4.48
C VAL A 160 19.80 16.13 5.28
N LEU A 161 20.97 15.52 5.46
CA LEU A 161 21.15 14.32 6.30
C LEU A 161 20.74 14.61 7.75
N GLU A 162 21.21 15.72 8.30
CA GLU A 162 20.87 16.15 9.67
C GLU A 162 19.38 16.44 9.83
N LYS A 163 18.74 17.07 8.84
CA LYS A 163 17.30 17.31 8.83
C LYS A 163 16.51 16.00 8.91
N TYR A 164 16.87 15.00 8.12
CA TYR A 164 16.20 13.70 8.16
C TYR A 164 16.47 12.96 9.47
N TYR A 165 17.68 13.07 10.02
CA TYR A 165 18.05 12.42 11.27
C TYR A 165 17.28 13.02 12.47
N VAL A 166 17.21 14.35 12.55
CA VAL A 166 16.40 15.07 13.55
C VAL A 166 14.92 14.70 13.39
N ARG A 167 14.39 14.73 12.16
CA ARG A 167 13.00 14.33 11.89
C ARG A 167 12.72 12.92 12.36
N SER A 168 13.61 11.97 12.11
CA SER A 168 13.44 10.59 12.58
C SER A 168 13.29 10.52 14.10
N GLY A 169 14.17 11.22 14.83
CA GLY A 169 14.13 11.27 16.30
C GLY A 169 12.89 11.98 16.86
N GLU A 170 12.48 13.11 16.27
CA GLU A 170 11.26 13.82 16.65
C GLU A 170 10.01 12.96 16.41
N THR A 171 9.94 12.31 15.25
CA THR A 171 8.81 11.46 14.87
C THR A 171 8.71 10.23 15.78
N SER A 172 9.84 9.63 16.16
CA SER A 172 9.86 8.54 17.15
C SER A 172 9.36 8.99 18.53
N LYS A 173 9.75 10.18 18.98
CA LYS A 173 9.20 10.76 20.23
C LYS A 173 7.69 10.99 20.16
N VAL A 174 7.17 11.43 19.00
CA VAL A 174 5.73 11.57 18.79
C VAL A 174 5.05 10.19 18.85
N ALA A 175 5.64 9.15 18.27
CA ALA A 175 5.12 7.79 18.36
C ALA A 175 4.97 7.33 19.82
N SER A 176 5.96 7.57 20.68
CA SER A 176 5.89 7.26 22.11
C SER A 176 4.76 8.03 22.81
N LYS A 177 4.61 9.33 22.53
CA LYS A 177 3.53 10.15 23.11
C LYS A 177 2.14 9.68 22.69
N GLU A 178 1.96 9.28 21.43
CA GLU A 178 0.67 8.73 20.97
C GLU A 178 0.39 7.37 21.62
N LEU A 179 1.42 6.56 21.85
CA LEU A 179 1.27 5.29 22.56
C LEU A 179 0.85 5.50 24.01
N GLU A 180 1.41 6.50 24.71
CA GLU A 180 1.04 6.90 26.07
C GLU A 180 -0.42 7.35 26.17
N LYS A 181 -0.94 8.01 25.13
CA LYS A 181 -2.37 8.36 25.01
C LYS A 181 -3.28 7.17 24.69
N GLY A 182 -2.71 6.01 24.39
CA GLY A 182 -3.45 4.82 23.95
C GLY A 182 -3.79 4.78 22.45
N GLU A 183 -3.30 5.75 21.67
CA GLU A 183 -3.52 5.90 20.22
C GLU A 183 -2.52 5.06 19.42
N ARG A 184 -2.70 3.74 19.47
CA ARG A 184 -1.80 2.73 18.89
C ARG A 184 -1.61 2.86 17.38
N THR A 185 -2.70 3.09 16.64
CA THR A 185 -2.64 3.27 15.18
C THR A 185 -1.81 4.50 14.80
N SER A 186 -1.97 5.60 15.54
CA SER A 186 -1.17 6.82 15.37
C SER A 186 0.30 6.58 15.71
N ALA A 187 0.57 5.89 16.83
CA ALA A 187 1.93 5.51 17.22
C ALA A 187 2.64 4.67 16.15
N LEU A 188 1.94 3.69 15.56
CA LEU A 188 2.44 2.89 14.44
C LEU A 188 2.76 3.75 13.22
N TYR A 189 1.87 4.68 12.86
CA TYR A 189 2.09 5.61 11.75
C TYR A 189 3.37 6.44 11.95
N TYR A 190 3.54 7.06 13.11
CA TYR A 190 4.72 7.86 13.40
C TYR A 190 6.00 7.01 13.45
N GLN A 191 5.93 5.78 13.96
CA GLN A 191 7.09 4.89 13.95
C GLN A 191 7.52 4.53 12.52
N ARG A 192 6.58 4.29 11.59
CA ARG A 192 6.87 4.11 10.16
C ARG A 192 7.56 5.35 9.56
N GLN A 193 7.05 6.54 9.85
CA GLN A 193 7.61 7.80 9.33
C GLN A 193 9.03 8.07 9.87
N SER A 194 9.30 7.67 11.12
CA SER A 194 10.62 7.73 11.72
C SER A 194 11.62 6.83 10.96
N LEU A 195 11.23 5.60 10.64
CA LEU A 195 12.03 4.65 9.86
C LEU A 195 12.27 5.16 8.43
N LEU A 196 11.23 5.66 7.76
CA LEU A 196 11.31 6.21 6.40
C LEU A 196 12.35 7.33 6.30
N SER A 197 12.40 8.21 7.30
CA SER A 197 13.37 9.31 7.35
C SER A 197 14.82 8.82 7.39
N LEU A 198 15.09 7.68 8.04
CA LEU A 198 16.43 7.09 8.07
C LEU A 198 16.80 6.40 6.75
N TYR A 199 15.85 5.74 6.10
CA TYR A 199 16.12 5.20 4.76
C TYR A 199 16.40 6.30 3.73
N GLN A 200 15.75 7.47 3.86
CA GLN A 200 16.07 8.63 3.03
C GLN A 200 17.53 9.10 3.20
N ILE A 201 18.11 8.97 4.39
CA ILE A 201 19.54 9.22 4.63
C ILE A 201 20.41 8.21 3.85
N LYS A 202 20.11 6.91 3.96
CA LYS A 202 20.85 5.86 3.23
C LYS A 202 20.84 6.10 1.73
N ILE A 203 19.65 6.36 1.18
CA ILE A 203 19.46 6.64 -0.25
C ILE A 203 20.25 7.87 -0.67
N LEU A 204 20.19 8.95 0.11
CA LEU A 204 20.89 10.19 -0.21
C LEU A 204 22.42 10.02 -0.17
N LEU A 205 22.94 9.30 0.83
CA LEU A 205 24.35 8.95 0.91
C LEU A 205 24.78 8.20 -0.35
N GLY A 206 24.10 7.09 -0.67
CA GLY A 206 24.42 6.28 -1.85
C GLY A 206 24.36 7.05 -3.17
N LYS A 207 23.29 7.85 -3.37
CA LYS A 207 23.16 8.73 -4.54
C LYS A 207 24.31 9.71 -4.68
N ASN A 208 24.80 10.25 -3.56
CA ASN A 208 25.91 11.19 -3.60
C ASN A 208 27.24 10.50 -3.89
N GLU A 209 27.44 9.26 -3.43
CA GLU A 209 28.60 8.46 -3.83
C GLU A 209 28.64 8.22 -5.34
N ASP A 210 27.48 7.93 -5.92
CA ASP A 210 27.31 7.63 -7.34
C ASP A 210 27.05 8.89 -8.19
N SER A 211 27.17 10.09 -7.62
CA SER A 211 26.91 11.36 -8.30
C SER A 211 27.79 11.57 -9.53
N LYS A 212 29.04 11.07 -9.48
CA LYS A 212 30.03 11.16 -10.57
C LYS A 212 29.91 10.06 -11.61
N LEU A 213 29.08 9.03 -11.40
CA LEU A 213 28.89 7.96 -12.38
C LEU A 213 28.18 8.48 -13.63
N SER A 214 28.64 8.04 -14.81
CA SER A 214 27.92 8.27 -16.06
C SER A 214 26.56 7.57 -16.01
N LEU A 215 25.61 8.00 -16.85
CA LEU A 215 24.31 7.31 -16.91
C LEU A 215 24.47 5.84 -17.32
N SER A 216 25.36 5.55 -18.27
CA SER A 216 25.64 4.17 -18.70
C SER A 216 26.12 3.31 -17.52
N ASP A 217 27.00 3.86 -16.68
CA ASP A 217 27.47 3.17 -15.47
C ASP A 217 26.37 3.00 -14.42
N LYS A 218 25.49 4.00 -14.27
CA LYS A 218 24.33 3.89 -13.38
C LYS A 218 23.37 2.80 -13.85
N ILE A 219 23.18 2.65 -15.17
CA ILE A 219 22.33 1.60 -15.73
C ILE A 219 22.98 0.23 -15.51
N SER A 220 24.26 0.06 -15.87
CA SER A 220 24.96 -1.22 -15.76
C SER A 220 25.10 -1.71 -14.31
N LYS A 221 25.22 -0.79 -13.35
CA LYS A 221 25.31 -1.10 -11.91
C LYS A 221 23.97 -1.16 -11.18
N ASN A 222 22.84 -1.00 -11.88
CA ASN A 222 21.51 -0.88 -11.27
C ASN A 222 21.48 0.19 -10.17
N ARG A 223 21.81 1.45 -10.50
CA ARG A 223 21.83 2.62 -9.61
C ARG A 223 20.94 3.75 -10.13
N ILE A 224 19.71 3.40 -10.49
CA ILE A 224 18.77 4.29 -11.19
C ILE A 224 17.60 4.66 -10.28
N LEU A 225 17.12 3.71 -9.48
CA LEU A 225 16.02 3.91 -8.55
C LEU A 225 16.55 4.23 -7.15
N ASP A 226 15.74 4.92 -6.35
CA ASP A 226 16.03 5.20 -4.95
C ASP A 226 16.20 3.90 -4.14
N THR A 227 15.39 2.89 -4.46
CA THR A 227 15.44 1.56 -3.87
C THR A 227 16.73 0.81 -4.18
N ASP A 228 17.49 1.20 -5.21
CA ASP A 228 18.76 0.55 -5.55
C ASP A 228 19.84 0.73 -4.48
N TYR A 229 19.68 1.71 -3.59
CA TYR A 229 20.62 2.02 -2.51
C TYR A 229 20.25 1.33 -1.19
N LEU A 230 19.22 0.50 -1.19
CA LEU A 230 18.77 -0.29 -0.04
C LEU A 230 19.10 -1.77 -0.25
N LYS A 231 19.35 -2.48 0.86
CA LYS A 231 19.53 -3.93 0.82
C LYS A 231 18.19 -4.64 0.51
N PRO A 232 18.19 -5.85 -0.06
CA PRO A 232 16.94 -6.58 -0.33
C PRO A 232 16.03 -6.73 0.91
N GLU A 233 16.62 -6.93 2.09
CA GLU A 233 15.88 -7.04 3.35
C GLU A 233 15.31 -5.70 3.83
N GLU A 234 15.80 -4.58 3.31
CA GLU A 234 15.33 -3.23 3.61
C GLU A 234 14.20 -2.78 2.68
N LEU A 235 14.14 -3.33 1.46
CA LEU A 235 13.13 -2.98 0.46
C LEU A 235 11.71 -3.21 0.96
N ILE A 236 11.47 -4.34 1.63
CA ILE A 236 10.16 -4.64 2.22
C ILE A 236 9.72 -3.58 3.23
N TYR A 237 10.65 -3.06 4.04
CA TYR A 237 10.38 -2.01 5.03
C TYR A 237 10.22 -0.63 4.39
N TRP A 238 10.99 -0.36 3.34
CA TRP A 238 10.84 0.86 2.56
C TRP A 238 9.46 0.92 1.89
N ASP A 239 9.12 -0.12 1.13
CA ASP A 239 7.84 -0.22 0.43
C ASP A 239 6.69 -0.13 1.42
N ASP A 240 6.78 -0.83 2.57
CA ASP A 240 5.78 -0.75 3.62
C ASP A 240 5.64 0.65 4.24
N ALA A 241 6.77 1.30 4.56
CA ALA A 241 6.76 2.64 5.18
C ALA A 241 6.20 3.70 4.22
N GLU A 242 6.34 3.50 2.90
CA GLU A 242 5.67 4.29 1.87
C GLU A 242 4.19 3.91 1.65
N GLY A 243 3.70 2.85 2.29
CA GLY A 243 2.34 2.35 2.14
C GLY A 243 2.11 1.57 0.84
N ARG A 244 3.17 1.02 0.24
CA ARG A 244 3.15 0.22 -0.98
C ARG A 244 3.28 -1.26 -0.68
N LEU A 245 2.72 -2.08 -1.57
CA LEU A 245 2.98 -3.52 -1.54
C LEU A 245 4.39 -3.77 -2.09
N ASN A 246 5.13 -4.64 -1.42
CA ASN A 246 6.43 -5.09 -1.90
C ASN A 246 6.22 -5.92 -3.17
N ALA A 247 6.50 -5.31 -4.32
CA ALA A 247 6.29 -5.90 -5.64
C ALA A 247 7.53 -5.74 -6.50
N GLU A 248 8.29 -6.84 -6.65
CA GLU A 248 9.48 -6.90 -7.50
C GLU A 248 9.16 -6.57 -8.96
N GLU A 249 8.01 -7.01 -9.47
CA GLU A 249 7.57 -6.75 -10.84
C GLU A 249 7.28 -5.26 -11.08
N GLU A 250 6.68 -4.58 -10.10
CA GLU A 250 6.46 -3.13 -10.20
C GLU A 250 7.78 -2.38 -10.20
N ARG A 251 8.75 -2.77 -9.35
CA ARG A 251 10.09 -2.19 -9.34
C ARG A 251 10.83 -2.41 -10.67
N LYS A 252 10.68 -3.58 -11.31
CA LYS A 252 11.21 -3.83 -12.68
C LYS A 252 10.55 -2.92 -13.70
N LYS A 253 9.22 -2.77 -13.66
CA LYS A 253 8.47 -1.89 -14.57
C LYS A 253 8.89 -0.43 -14.41
N ASP A 254 9.04 0.04 -13.17
CA ASP A 254 9.46 1.40 -12.87
C ASP A 254 10.92 1.66 -13.26
N ARG A 255 11.79 0.65 -13.13
CA ARG A 255 13.14 0.71 -13.70
C ARG A 255 13.10 0.93 -15.21
N THR A 256 12.33 0.12 -15.95
CA THR A 256 12.22 0.26 -17.41
C THR A 256 11.69 1.63 -17.83
N LYS A 257 10.66 2.16 -17.13
CA LYS A 257 10.15 3.51 -17.40
C LYS A 257 11.21 4.58 -17.14
N THR A 258 11.95 4.45 -16.03
CA THR A 258 12.95 5.43 -15.62
C THR A 258 14.12 5.44 -16.59
N VAL A 259 14.61 4.27 -17.01
CA VAL A 259 15.62 4.13 -18.08
C VAL A 259 15.14 4.81 -19.36
N LYS A 260 13.94 4.48 -19.86
CA LYS A 260 13.37 5.10 -21.06
C LYS A 260 13.26 6.62 -20.96
N SER A 261 12.89 7.13 -19.78
CA SER A 261 12.85 8.59 -19.54
C SER A 261 14.23 9.22 -19.61
N TYR A 262 15.27 8.55 -19.12
CA TYR A 262 16.64 9.05 -19.20
C TYR A 262 17.18 9.02 -20.63
N GLU A 263 16.94 7.93 -21.37
CA GLU A 263 17.28 7.79 -22.78
C GLU A 263 16.65 8.91 -23.61
N LEU A 264 15.35 9.17 -23.41
CA LEU A 264 14.63 10.24 -24.10
C LEU A 264 15.20 11.63 -23.78
N LYS A 265 15.53 11.89 -22.50
CA LYS A 265 16.07 13.20 -22.08
C LYS A 265 17.47 13.48 -22.61
N LEU A 266 18.27 12.44 -22.83
CA LEU A 266 19.66 12.57 -23.25
C LEU A 266 19.88 12.29 -24.75
N GLY A 267 18.84 11.84 -25.47
CA GLY A 267 18.94 11.46 -26.88
C GLY A 267 19.80 10.21 -27.11
N ILE A 268 20.06 9.41 -26.06
CA ILE A 268 20.86 8.19 -26.11
C ILE A 268 19.89 7.02 -26.01
N PHE A 269 19.55 6.40 -27.13
CA PHE A 269 18.78 5.16 -27.12
C PHE A 269 19.75 3.99 -26.87
N SER A 270 19.66 3.32 -25.72
CA SER A 270 20.42 2.08 -25.44
C SER A 270 19.74 0.84 -26.03
N GLY A 271 18.95 1.03 -27.10
CA GLY A 271 18.51 -0.07 -27.95
C GLY A 271 19.71 -0.63 -28.69
N LYS A 272 20.05 -1.90 -28.42
CA LYS A 272 20.89 -2.69 -29.33
C LYS A 272 20.37 -2.43 -30.75
N SER A 273 21.24 -1.94 -31.62
CA SER A 273 21.07 -2.11 -33.05
C SER A 273 21.09 -3.61 -33.33
N GLU A 274 19.94 -4.26 -33.25
CA GLU A 274 19.75 -5.55 -33.91
C GLU A 274 19.86 -5.28 -35.41
N LYS A 275 21.09 -5.50 -35.91
CA LYS A 275 21.48 -5.82 -37.28
C LYS A 275 20.37 -5.71 -38.33
N GLU A 276 20.25 -4.54 -38.95
CA GLU A 276 19.93 -4.48 -40.39
C GLU A 276 21.24 -4.61 -41.18
N SER A 277 21.89 -5.76 -41.05
CA SER A 277 22.94 -6.17 -41.97
C SER A 277 23.04 -7.69 -41.92
N GLU A 278 22.19 -8.33 -42.71
CA GLU A 278 22.47 -9.53 -43.51
C GLU A 278 21.16 -10.23 -43.88
N THR A 279 20.70 -10.00 -45.10
CA THR A 279 20.14 -11.10 -45.89
C THR A 279 20.72 -10.98 -47.29
N LYS A 280 21.79 -11.75 -47.51
CA LYS A 280 22.44 -11.95 -48.80
C LYS A 280 21.54 -12.83 -49.69
N SER A 281 21.19 -12.28 -50.85
CA SER A 281 21.27 -12.88 -52.21
C SER A 281 20.58 -14.22 -52.53
N GLN A 282 19.74 -14.19 -53.59
CA GLN A 282 19.70 -15.03 -54.83
C GLN A 282 18.26 -14.99 -55.39
N ASP A 283 17.91 -14.89 -56.68
CA ASP A 283 18.51 -14.84 -58.03
C ASP A 283 17.47 -14.05 -58.90
N SER A 284 17.67 -13.47 -60.09
CA SER A 284 18.22 -14.00 -61.34
C SER A 284 18.38 -12.88 -62.38
N ALA A 285 19.53 -12.91 -63.07
CA ALA A 285 19.81 -12.62 -64.49
C ALA A 285 18.96 -11.61 -65.31
N GLN A 286 19.62 -10.62 -65.94
CA GLN A 286 20.04 -10.73 -67.36
C GLN A 286 20.79 -9.48 -67.88
N ASN A 287 21.95 -9.78 -68.52
CA ASN A 287 22.67 -9.11 -69.62
C ASN A 287 23.52 -7.82 -69.39
N PRO A 288 24.83 -7.85 -69.77
CA PRO A 288 25.71 -6.70 -70.02
C PRO A 288 25.76 -6.40 -71.56
N PRO A 289 26.71 -5.64 -72.16
CA PRO A 289 27.75 -4.73 -71.64
C PRO A 289 27.77 -3.34 -72.35
N LYS A 290 28.59 -2.39 -71.87
CA LYS A 290 29.70 -1.81 -72.67
C LYS A 290 30.52 -0.78 -71.89
N SER A 291 31.83 -0.93 -72.09
CA SER A 291 32.93 -0.07 -71.68
C SER A 291 32.74 1.40 -72.08
N ASN A 292 33.24 2.31 -71.25
CA ASN A 292 34.35 3.18 -71.66
C ASN A 292 35.02 3.85 -70.44
N THR A 293 36.31 3.57 -70.33
CA THR A 293 37.35 4.36 -69.69
C THR A 293 37.26 5.84 -70.06
N ILE A 294 37.53 6.74 -69.09
CA ILE A 294 38.64 7.71 -69.07
C ILE A 294 38.51 8.56 -67.78
N LYS A 295 39.60 8.63 -67.00
CA LYS A 295 39.89 9.63 -65.93
C LYS A 295 40.50 10.89 -66.60
N PRO A 296 40.53 12.08 -65.96
CA PRO A 296 40.50 12.37 -64.53
C PRO A 296 39.30 13.17 -64.03
#